data_AF-A0A0D2HFM1-F1
#
_entry.id   AF-A0A0D2HFM1-F1
#
_cell.length_a   1.000
_cell.length_b   1.000
_cell.length_c   1.000
_cell.angle_alpha   90.00
_cell.angle_beta   90.00
_cell.angle_gamma   90.00
#
_symmetry.space_group_name_H-M   'P 1'
#
loop_
_entity.id
_entity.type
_entity.pdbx_description
1 polymer ?
#
loop_
_entity_poly.entity_id
_entity_poly.type
_entity_poly.pdbx_seq_one_letter_code
_entity_poly.pdbx_strand_id
1 'polypeptide(L)'
;MAEQKITPFEVSGGVDESGHIKPVDYDKLIRDFGATPISPELLERFEKTTGRKPHRFMRRGIVISHRELEKILSRYEKGERFYLYTGRGPSSDSMHVGHSVPFEFTRWLQEVFDCPLVIQLTDDEKFMHSKTISMDDATRYARENAKDIIALGFDPKKTFIFSDFEYMGGAFYRNVSFAAKHITLNQIKGAFGFNDSNNIGEFHFPATQSAPSFATSFPHIFGTDAKAVPRILCLIPCAIDQDPYFRVCRDIAEKMKYEKPCLIHSRFLPALQGEGTKMSASVDSSAIFLTDTANAIKKKINRFAFSGGQDTAEKQRELGGRTDVDVPYKYLTFFLEDDDELAKIKEQYEKGEMMTGEIKAICIKELQQYVGDFQERRKKVSEEVVHDFFSRKGLLFRGVPADQKTVKAGAGTDKSTAKENGPKKEIPLR
;
A
#
# COMPACT_ATOMS: atom_id res chain seq x y z
N MET A 1 -2.91 -1.17 33.19
CA MET A 1 -2.51 -1.90 31.97
C MET A 1 -3.64 -1.88 30.98
N ALA A 2 -3.36 -1.59 29.71
CA ALA A 2 -4.33 -1.66 28.61
C ALA A 2 -3.76 -2.48 27.47
N GLU A 3 -4.58 -3.31 26.82
CA GLU A 3 -4.16 -4.04 25.61
C GLU A 3 -4.03 -3.10 24.41
N GLN A 4 -3.24 -3.52 23.41
CA GLN A 4 -3.12 -2.78 22.15
C GLN A 4 -4.47 -2.72 21.43
N LYS A 5 -4.79 -1.57 20.81
CA LYS A 5 -6.00 -1.38 20.03
C LYS A 5 -5.63 -1.08 18.59
N ILE A 6 -5.92 -2.05 17.71
CA ILE A 6 -5.63 -1.97 16.28
C ILE A 6 -6.95 -2.12 15.52
N THR A 7 -7.48 -1.00 15.05
CA THR A 7 -8.64 -0.91 14.16
C THR A 7 -8.29 -0.03 12.97
N PRO A 8 -9.11 0.01 11.91
CA PRO A 8 -8.90 0.95 10.80
C PRO A 8 -8.86 2.43 11.22
N PHE A 9 -9.39 2.76 12.40
CA PHE A 9 -9.55 4.13 12.90
C PHE A 9 -8.55 4.49 14.00
N GLU A 10 -8.05 3.50 14.73
CA GLU A 10 -7.18 3.71 15.88
C GLU A 10 -6.07 2.65 15.90
N VAL A 11 -4.83 3.12 16.00
CA VAL A 11 -3.65 2.27 16.18
C VAL A 11 -2.92 2.78 17.40
N SER A 12 -3.08 2.07 18.51
CA SER A 12 -2.38 2.33 19.76
C SER A 12 -1.78 1.04 20.31
N GLY A 13 -0.51 1.12 20.69
CA GLY A 13 0.16 0.05 21.42
C GLY A 13 -0.42 -0.13 22.83
N GLY A 14 -0.16 -1.29 23.44
CA GLY A 14 -0.60 -1.54 24.81
C GLY A 14 0.09 -0.62 25.82
N VAL A 15 -0.53 -0.38 26.97
CA VAL A 15 0.00 0.51 28.01
C VAL A 15 0.48 -0.32 29.21
N ASP A 16 1.72 -0.11 29.63
CA ASP A 16 2.30 -0.77 30.82
C ASP A 16 1.76 -0.22 32.15
N GLU A 17 2.23 -0.76 33.27
CA GLU A 17 1.83 -0.31 34.62
C GLU A 17 2.25 1.12 34.94
N SER A 18 3.27 1.64 34.24
CA SER A 18 3.81 3.00 34.41
C SER A 18 3.16 4.03 33.46
N GLY A 19 2.23 3.60 32.61
CA GLY A 19 1.55 4.48 31.65
C GLY A 19 2.29 4.67 30.32
N HIS A 20 3.39 3.94 30.07
CA HIS A 20 4.10 4.02 28.80
C HIS A 20 3.45 3.16 27.72
N ILE A 21 3.34 3.73 26.52
CA ILE A 21 2.86 3.03 25.32
C ILE A 21 3.96 2.09 24.83
N LYS A 22 3.63 0.81 24.69
CA LYS A 22 4.49 -0.23 24.13
C LYS A 22 4.45 -0.20 22.59
N PRO A 23 5.48 -0.72 21.91
CA PRO A 23 5.39 -1.02 20.48
C PRO A 23 4.22 -1.96 20.17
N VAL A 24 3.70 -1.87 18.95
CA VAL A 24 2.65 -2.78 18.47
C VAL A 24 3.22 -4.20 18.35
N ASP A 25 2.57 -5.17 19.00
CA ASP A 25 2.88 -6.59 18.86
C ASP A 25 2.19 -7.12 17.59
N TYR A 26 2.93 -7.07 16.50
CA TYR A 26 2.46 -7.55 15.20
C TYR A 26 2.37 -9.08 15.14
N ASP A 27 3.16 -9.83 15.90
CA ASP A 27 3.09 -11.29 15.88
C ASP A 27 1.80 -11.77 16.55
N LYS A 28 1.41 -11.13 17.66
CA LYS A 28 0.09 -11.30 18.26
C LYS A 28 -1.01 -10.92 17.28
N LEU A 29 -0.87 -9.78 16.60
CA LEU A 29 -1.87 -9.32 15.64
C LEU A 29 -2.07 -10.30 14.47
N ILE A 30 -0.97 -10.84 13.92
CA ILE A 30 -1.03 -11.86 12.85
C ILE A 30 -1.75 -13.10 13.34
N ARG A 31 -1.46 -13.58 14.56
CA ARG A 31 -2.15 -14.73 15.17
C ARG A 31 -3.63 -14.47 15.39
N ASP A 32 -3.98 -13.34 16.00
CA ASP A 32 -5.35 -12.96 16.34
C ASP A 32 -6.21 -12.75 15.09
N PHE A 33 -5.61 -12.21 14.02
CA PHE A 33 -6.30 -12.05 12.74
C PHE A 33 -6.31 -13.35 11.92
N GLY A 34 -5.52 -14.35 12.29
CA GLY A 34 -5.38 -15.60 11.53
C GLY A 34 -4.79 -15.36 10.14
N ALA A 35 -3.85 -14.43 10.02
CA ALA A 35 -3.06 -14.22 8.81
C ALA A 35 -1.80 -15.12 8.83
N THR A 36 -1.16 -15.31 7.68
CA THR A 36 0.05 -16.15 7.57
C THR A 36 1.28 -15.24 7.48
N PRO A 37 2.32 -15.43 8.32
CA PRO A 37 3.57 -14.67 8.20
C PRO A 37 4.23 -14.85 6.84
N ILE A 38 4.93 -13.83 6.35
CA ILE A 38 5.79 -13.97 5.16
C ILE A 38 7.00 -14.82 5.54
N SER A 39 7.11 -16.02 4.99
CA SER A 39 8.23 -16.92 5.25
C SER A 39 9.39 -16.72 4.26
N PRO A 40 10.63 -17.11 4.61
CA PRO A 40 11.75 -17.13 3.67
C PRO A 40 11.46 -17.93 2.39
N GLU A 41 10.79 -19.08 2.51
CA GLU A 41 10.43 -19.93 1.37
C GLU A 41 9.44 -19.24 0.43
N LEU A 42 8.53 -18.42 0.99
CA LEU A 42 7.62 -17.61 0.19
C LEU A 42 8.35 -16.48 -0.56
N LEU A 43 9.38 -15.88 0.06
CA LEU A 43 10.23 -14.89 -0.61
C LEU A 43 11.02 -15.52 -1.76
N GLU A 44 11.61 -16.70 -1.54
CA GLU A 44 12.32 -17.46 -2.58
C GLU A 44 11.37 -17.85 -3.72
N ARG A 45 10.16 -18.31 -3.38
CA ARG A 45 9.14 -18.61 -4.39
C ARG A 45 8.77 -17.36 -5.18
N PHE A 46 8.53 -16.23 -4.51
CA PHE A 46 8.22 -14.97 -5.18
C PHE A 46 9.29 -14.61 -6.21
N GLU A 47 10.57 -14.67 -5.81
CA GLU A 47 11.69 -14.36 -6.68
C GLU A 47 11.78 -15.31 -7.87
N LYS A 48 11.67 -16.62 -7.63
CA LYS A 48 11.70 -17.65 -8.68
C LYS A 48 10.53 -17.50 -9.66
N THR A 49 9.33 -17.23 -9.16
CA THR A 49 8.12 -17.10 -9.97
C THR A 49 8.12 -15.83 -10.82
N THR A 50 8.61 -14.71 -10.27
CA THR A 50 8.55 -13.39 -10.92
C THR A 50 9.82 -12.98 -11.65
N GLY A 51 10.94 -13.65 -11.37
CA GLY A 51 12.27 -13.24 -11.83
C GLY A 51 12.75 -11.91 -11.23
N ARG A 52 12.13 -11.45 -10.15
CA ARG A 52 12.42 -10.15 -9.52
C ARG A 52 12.78 -10.36 -8.06
N LYS A 53 13.91 -9.80 -7.62
CA LYS A 53 14.29 -9.75 -6.20
C LYS A 53 13.12 -9.18 -5.38
N PRO A 54 12.66 -9.85 -4.31
CA PRO A 54 11.52 -9.38 -3.51
C PRO A 54 11.76 -7.96 -3.01
N HIS A 55 10.72 -7.12 -2.93
CA HIS A 55 10.87 -5.71 -2.54
C HIS A 55 11.58 -5.57 -1.19
N ARG A 56 12.29 -4.46 -0.95
CA ARG A 56 12.96 -4.21 0.34
C ARG A 56 11.99 -4.30 1.52
N PHE A 57 10.73 -3.90 1.33
CA PHE A 57 9.70 -4.05 2.37
C PHE A 57 9.41 -5.52 2.74
N MET A 58 9.51 -6.43 1.78
CA MET A 58 9.37 -7.87 2.05
C MET A 58 10.63 -8.41 2.71
N ARG A 59 11.82 -8.05 2.22
CA ARG A 59 13.11 -8.52 2.77
C ARG A 59 13.39 -8.02 4.19
N ARG A 60 12.93 -6.79 4.51
CA ARG A 60 13.18 -6.11 5.79
C ARG A 60 12.06 -6.30 6.82
N GLY A 61 11.08 -7.17 6.56
CA GLY A 61 9.98 -7.45 7.50
C GLY A 61 9.06 -6.25 7.75
N ILE A 62 8.92 -5.35 6.77
CA ILE A 62 7.90 -4.30 6.75
C ILE A 62 6.58 -4.88 6.26
N VAL A 63 6.63 -5.69 5.21
CA VAL A 63 5.53 -6.56 4.80
C VAL A 63 5.67 -7.84 5.61
N ILE A 64 4.68 -8.11 6.47
CA ILE A 64 4.80 -9.05 7.58
C ILE A 64 3.92 -10.28 7.45
N SER A 65 2.78 -10.18 6.79
CA SER A 65 1.86 -11.31 6.62
C SER A 65 1.07 -11.23 5.33
N HIS A 66 0.37 -12.29 5.01
CA HIS A 66 -0.47 -12.41 3.84
C HIS A 66 -1.69 -13.29 4.10
N ARG A 67 -2.61 -13.31 3.13
CA ARG A 67 -3.64 -14.34 2.98
C ARG A 67 -3.58 -14.87 1.55
N GLU A 68 -3.16 -16.13 1.40
CA GLU A 68 -3.19 -16.86 0.13
C GLU A 68 -2.40 -16.19 -1.02
N LEU A 69 -1.27 -15.53 -0.73
CA LEU A 69 -0.40 -14.94 -1.75
C LEU A 69 0.09 -15.99 -2.76
N GLU A 70 0.23 -17.23 -2.31
CA GLU A 70 0.55 -18.41 -3.11
C GLU A 70 -0.43 -18.63 -4.26
N LYS A 71 -1.71 -18.29 -4.09
CA LYS A 71 -2.71 -18.38 -5.17
C LYS A 71 -2.41 -17.37 -6.27
N ILE A 72 -2.00 -16.15 -5.91
CA ILE A 72 -1.59 -15.12 -6.87
C ILE A 72 -0.35 -15.57 -7.62
N LEU A 73 0.68 -16.08 -6.92
CA LEU A 73 1.88 -16.62 -7.56
C LEU A 73 1.53 -17.76 -8.53
N SER A 74 0.67 -18.69 -8.11
CA SER A 74 0.22 -19.80 -8.97
C SER A 74 -0.53 -19.32 -10.22
N ARG A 75 -1.31 -18.23 -10.11
CA ARG A 75 -1.99 -17.61 -11.26
C ARG A 75 -1.01 -16.91 -12.18
N TYR A 76 -0.05 -16.19 -11.61
CA TYR A 76 1.01 -15.54 -12.36
C TYR A 76 1.83 -16.56 -13.18
N GLU A 77 2.18 -17.70 -12.59
CA GLU A 77 2.90 -18.80 -13.27
C GLU A 77 2.12 -19.35 -14.47
N LYS A 78 0.80 -19.51 -14.32
CA LYS A 78 -0.09 -19.99 -15.40
C LYS A 78 -0.42 -18.91 -16.43
N GLY A 79 0.00 -17.67 -16.19
CA GLY A 79 -0.43 -16.51 -16.96
C GLY A 79 -1.93 -16.30 -16.91
N GLU A 80 -2.58 -16.59 -15.78
CA GLU A 80 -3.99 -16.32 -15.54
C GLU A 80 -4.18 -14.91 -14.97
N ARG A 81 -5.29 -14.24 -15.36
CA ARG A 81 -5.58 -12.88 -14.92
C ARG A 81 -5.87 -12.78 -13.43
N PHE A 82 -5.37 -11.71 -12.85
CA PHE A 82 -5.71 -11.16 -11.55
C PHE A 82 -5.47 -9.65 -11.59
N TYR A 83 -5.88 -8.93 -10.55
CA TYR A 83 -5.66 -7.49 -10.44
C TYR A 83 -5.30 -7.10 -9.00
N LEU A 84 -4.80 -5.89 -8.85
CA LEU A 84 -4.51 -5.27 -7.57
C LEU A 84 -5.64 -4.34 -7.16
N TYR A 85 -5.88 -4.26 -5.86
CA TYR A 85 -6.77 -3.26 -5.26
C TYR A 85 -6.12 -2.68 -4.02
N THR A 86 -6.06 -1.35 -3.94
CA THR A 86 -5.74 -0.64 -2.70
C THR A 86 -6.64 0.58 -2.58
N GLY A 87 -6.56 1.32 -1.47
CA GLY A 87 -7.42 2.47 -1.26
C GLY A 87 -6.86 3.50 -0.31
N ARG A 88 -7.49 4.68 -0.32
CA ARG A 88 -7.16 5.80 0.56
C ARG A 88 -8.45 6.51 0.96
N GLY A 89 -8.63 6.65 2.27
CA GLY A 89 -9.60 7.58 2.83
C GLY A 89 -9.01 8.98 2.98
N PRO A 90 -9.42 9.95 2.14
CA PRO A 90 -8.77 11.25 2.07
C PRO A 90 -9.28 12.19 3.18
N SER A 91 -8.42 12.48 4.16
CA SER A 91 -8.76 13.27 5.36
C SER A 91 -8.25 14.72 5.34
N SER A 92 -7.44 15.08 4.35
CA SER A 92 -6.74 16.36 4.22
C SER A 92 -6.23 16.53 2.79
N ASP A 93 -5.83 17.75 2.41
CA ASP A 93 -5.33 18.06 1.06
C ASP A 93 -4.06 17.32 0.67
N SER A 94 -3.17 17.05 1.62
CA SER A 94 -1.88 16.41 1.37
C SER A 94 -1.76 15.10 2.14
N MET A 95 -1.09 14.14 1.51
CA MET A 95 -0.57 12.94 2.16
C MET A 95 0.73 13.23 2.93
N HIS A 96 1.07 12.35 3.87
CA HIS A 96 2.38 12.26 4.50
C HIS A 96 3.12 11.01 4.03
N VAL A 97 4.43 10.93 4.29
CA VAL A 97 5.29 9.83 3.80
C VAL A 97 4.76 8.43 4.19
N GLY A 98 4.13 8.30 5.35
CA GLY A 98 3.50 7.03 5.76
C GLY A 98 2.35 6.56 4.87
N HIS A 99 1.61 7.49 4.25
CA HIS A 99 0.57 7.13 3.28
C HIS A 99 1.17 6.65 1.96
N SER A 100 2.38 7.09 1.62
CA SER A 100 3.03 6.70 0.35
C SER A 100 3.53 5.26 0.37
N VAL A 101 3.89 4.71 1.53
CA VAL A 101 4.42 3.33 1.69
C VAL A 101 3.55 2.24 1.04
N PRO A 102 2.23 2.11 1.35
CA PRO A 102 1.41 1.08 0.73
C PRO A 102 1.27 1.28 -0.79
N PHE A 103 1.24 2.53 -1.26
CA PHE A 103 1.15 2.84 -2.69
C PHE A 103 2.46 2.54 -3.42
N GLU A 104 3.61 2.86 -2.84
CA GLU A 104 4.92 2.55 -3.43
C GLU A 104 5.07 1.03 -3.61
N PHE A 105 4.68 0.26 -2.59
CA PHE A 105 4.68 -1.19 -2.68
C PHE A 105 3.69 -1.70 -3.73
N THR A 106 2.50 -1.13 -3.79
CA THR A 106 1.48 -1.48 -4.79
C THR A 106 1.97 -1.18 -6.22
N ARG A 107 2.64 -0.05 -6.44
CA ARG A 107 3.25 0.30 -7.73
C ARG A 107 4.30 -0.72 -8.11
N TRP A 108 5.20 -1.08 -7.19
CA TRP A 108 6.19 -2.11 -7.44
C TRP A 108 5.54 -3.47 -7.77
N LEU A 109 4.48 -3.87 -7.06
CA LEU A 109 3.72 -5.08 -7.38
C LEU A 109 3.09 -5.00 -8.77
N GLN A 110 2.55 -3.83 -9.16
CA GLN A 110 1.98 -3.60 -10.49
C GLN A 110 3.06 -3.76 -11.58
N GLU A 111 4.27 -3.24 -11.37
CA GLU A 111 5.39 -3.38 -12.31
C GLU A 111 5.87 -4.82 -12.44
N VAL A 112 5.98 -5.56 -11.32
CA VAL A 112 6.43 -6.95 -11.30
C VAL A 112 5.41 -7.88 -11.95
N PHE A 113 4.13 -7.70 -11.59
CA PHE A 113 3.07 -8.58 -12.05
C PHE A 113 2.49 -8.19 -13.41
N ASP A 114 2.72 -6.95 -13.84
CA ASP A 114 2.18 -6.37 -15.07
C ASP A 114 0.66 -6.57 -15.16
N CYS A 115 -0.07 -6.05 -14.16
CA CYS A 115 -1.50 -6.27 -14.00
C CYS A 115 -2.30 -4.97 -13.75
N PRO A 116 -3.63 -4.99 -13.96
CA PRO A 116 -4.50 -3.88 -13.61
C PRO A 116 -4.50 -3.59 -12.11
N LEU A 117 -4.69 -2.32 -11.77
CA LEU A 117 -4.85 -1.80 -10.42
C LEU A 117 -6.10 -0.94 -10.37
N VAL A 118 -6.91 -1.14 -9.34
CA VAL A 118 -7.97 -0.20 -8.96
C VAL A 118 -7.63 0.46 -7.63
N ILE A 119 -7.83 1.77 -7.54
CA ILE A 119 -7.58 2.56 -6.33
C ILE A 119 -8.88 3.24 -5.92
N GLN A 120 -9.40 2.87 -4.75
CA GLN A 120 -10.60 3.47 -4.18
C GLN A 120 -10.24 4.71 -3.35
N LEU A 121 -10.93 5.82 -3.58
CA LEU A 121 -10.92 7.00 -2.74
C LEU A 121 -12.23 7.07 -1.97
N THR A 122 -12.15 6.80 -0.67
CA THR A 122 -13.32 6.63 0.20
C THR A 122 -13.74 7.98 0.79
N ASP A 123 -14.10 8.92 -0.09
CA ASP A 123 -14.60 10.24 0.29
C ASP A 123 -15.93 10.17 1.04
N ASP A 124 -16.80 9.23 0.68
CA ASP A 124 -18.03 8.92 1.40
C ASP A 124 -17.74 8.47 2.85
N GLU A 125 -16.78 7.58 3.08
CA GLU A 125 -16.32 7.16 4.41
C GLU A 125 -15.92 8.36 5.26
N LYS A 126 -15.08 9.24 4.71
CA LYS A 126 -14.52 10.36 5.47
C LYS A 126 -15.58 11.39 5.82
N PHE A 127 -16.55 11.60 4.94
CA PHE A 127 -17.75 12.36 5.27
C PHE A 127 -18.56 11.69 6.40
N MET A 128 -18.78 10.38 6.35
CA MET A 128 -19.58 9.67 7.37
C MET A 128 -18.91 9.58 8.75
N HIS A 129 -17.58 9.44 8.79
CA HIS A 129 -16.83 9.28 10.03
C HIS A 129 -16.43 10.60 10.70
N SER A 130 -16.25 11.67 9.92
CA SER A 130 -15.80 12.95 10.46
C SER A 130 -16.97 13.86 10.80
N LYS A 131 -16.91 14.51 11.96
CA LYS A 131 -17.87 15.56 12.34
C LYS A 131 -17.59 16.91 11.67
N THR A 132 -16.45 17.07 11.01
CA THR A 132 -15.95 18.37 10.52
C THR A 132 -15.70 18.42 9.01
N ILE A 133 -15.71 17.28 8.32
CA ILE A 133 -15.48 17.23 6.87
C ILE A 133 -16.83 17.36 6.16
N SER A 134 -16.99 18.41 5.36
CA SER A 134 -18.16 18.55 4.47
C SER A 134 -18.05 17.64 3.25
N MET A 135 -19.15 17.45 2.50
CA MET A 135 -19.09 16.68 1.24
C MET A 135 -18.18 17.34 0.20
N ASP A 136 -18.16 18.68 0.16
CA ASP A 136 -17.26 19.45 -0.71
C ASP A 136 -15.80 19.24 -0.31
N ASP A 137 -15.51 19.23 1.00
CA ASP A 137 -14.16 18.90 1.50
C ASP A 137 -13.76 17.47 1.13
N ALA A 138 -14.64 16.49 1.34
CA ALA A 138 -14.35 15.10 1.02
C ALA A 138 -14.04 14.91 -0.48
N THR A 139 -14.85 15.51 -1.35
CA THR A 139 -14.67 15.49 -2.81
C THR A 139 -13.36 16.16 -3.22
N ARG A 140 -13.06 17.33 -2.64
CA ARG A 140 -11.80 18.06 -2.88
C ARG A 140 -10.58 17.26 -2.41
N TYR A 141 -10.63 16.67 -1.22
CA TYR A 141 -9.54 15.86 -0.69
C TYR A 141 -9.32 14.61 -1.55
N ALA A 142 -10.37 13.95 -2.04
CA ALA A 142 -10.22 12.84 -2.98
C ALA A 142 -9.46 13.28 -4.23
N ARG A 143 -9.83 14.41 -4.84
CA ARG A 143 -9.14 14.95 -6.02
C ARG A 143 -7.67 15.30 -5.75
N GLU A 144 -7.35 15.96 -4.64
CA GLU A 144 -5.96 16.31 -4.31
C GLU A 144 -5.12 15.09 -3.92
N ASN A 145 -5.70 14.12 -3.18
CA ASN A 145 -5.00 12.86 -2.86
C ASN A 145 -4.82 11.99 -4.11
N ALA A 146 -5.71 12.07 -5.10
CA ALA A 146 -5.48 11.42 -6.38
C ALA A 146 -4.23 11.96 -7.09
N LYS A 147 -3.99 13.28 -7.04
CA LYS A 147 -2.76 13.88 -7.59
C LYS A 147 -1.51 13.36 -6.87
N ASP A 148 -1.57 13.23 -5.54
CA ASP A 148 -0.49 12.63 -4.75
C ASP A 148 -0.24 11.18 -5.18
N ILE A 149 -1.28 10.37 -5.31
CA ILE A 149 -1.18 8.96 -5.70
C ILE A 149 -0.58 8.84 -7.11
N ILE A 150 -1.07 9.63 -8.07
CA ILE A 150 -0.55 9.65 -9.45
C ILE A 150 0.94 10.04 -9.46
N ALA A 151 1.35 11.00 -8.63
CA ALA A 151 2.74 11.44 -8.51
C ALA A 151 3.71 10.34 -8.00
N LEU A 152 3.20 9.23 -7.45
CA LEU A 152 4.01 8.06 -7.11
C LEU A 152 4.43 7.24 -8.35
N GLY A 153 3.83 7.50 -9.52
CA GLY A 153 4.29 6.97 -10.81
C GLY A 153 3.58 5.69 -11.25
N PHE A 154 2.28 5.57 -11.01
CA PHE A 154 1.47 4.47 -11.55
C PHE A 154 1.29 4.59 -13.08
N ASP A 155 1.13 3.46 -13.78
CA ASP A 155 0.86 3.45 -15.22
C ASP A 155 -0.64 3.70 -15.47
N PRO A 156 -1.04 4.80 -16.17
CA PRO A 156 -2.44 5.08 -16.45
C PRO A 156 -3.11 4.07 -17.38
N LYS A 157 -2.35 3.25 -18.13
CA LYS A 157 -2.90 2.16 -18.96
C LYS A 157 -3.29 0.94 -18.12
N LYS A 158 -2.85 0.90 -16.86
CA LYS A 158 -3.06 -0.23 -15.93
C LYS A 158 -3.70 0.20 -14.62
N THR A 159 -4.05 1.48 -14.47
CA THR A 159 -4.53 2.00 -13.19
C THR A 159 -5.82 2.77 -13.40
N PHE A 160 -6.83 2.44 -12.59
CA PHE A 160 -8.09 3.16 -12.49
C PHE A 160 -8.24 3.68 -11.07
N ILE A 161 -8.40 4.99 -10.91
CA ILE A 161 -8.65 5.65 -9.63
C ILE A 161 -10.10 6.12 -9.64
N PHE A 162 -10.82 5.92 -8.53
CA PHE A 162 -12.20 6.34 -8.45
C PHE A 162 -12.56 6.89 -7.07
N SER A 163 -13.40 7.93 -7.07
CA SER A 163 -14.12 8.41 -5.89
C SER A 163 -15.37 7.54 -5.67
N ASP A 164 -15.67 7.21 -4.42
CA ASP A 164 -16.89 6.48 -4.10
C ASP A 164 -18.13 7.30 -4.42
N PHE A 165 -18.15 8.60 -4.12
CA PHE A 165 -19.25 9.48 -4.53
C PHE A 165 -19.48 9.50 -6.06
N GLU A 166 -18.42 9.49 -6.86
CA GLU A 166 -18.52 9.61 -8.33
C GLU A 166 -18.76 8.26 -9.05
N TYR A 167 -18.27 7.15 -8.50
CA TYR A 167 -18.33 5.85 -9.15
C TYR A 167 -19.54 5.01 -8.74
N MET A 168 -20.17 5.32 -7.59
CA MET A 168 -21.31 4.57 -7.08
C MET A 168 -22.43 4.41 -8.12
N GLY A 169 -22.89 3.17 -8.30
CA GLY A 169 -23.97 2.83 -9.22
C GLY A 169 -23.68 1.56 -10.02
N GLY A 170 -24.57 1.23 -10.95
CA GLY A 170 -24.38 0.13 -11.91
C GLY A 170 -23.99 -1.21 -11.27
N ALA A 171 -22.94 -1.85 -11.79
CA ALA A 171 -22.45 -3.12 -11.28
C ALA A 171 -21.78 -3.01 -9.90
N PHE A 172 -21.11 -1.88 -9.62
CA PHE A 172 -20.51 -1.61 -8.33
C PHE A 172 -21.56 -1.63 -7.21
N TYR A 173 -22.63 -0.85 -7.36
CA TYR A 173 -23.69 -0.79 -6.35
C TYR A 173 -24.45 -2.12 -6.17
N ARG A 174 -24.52 -2.97 -7.21
CA ARG A 174 -25.08 -4.33 -7.07
C ARG A 174 -24.23 -5.20 -6.13
N ASN A 175 -22.91 -5.12 -6.24
CA ASN A 175 -22.00 -5.82 -5.33
C ASN A 175 -22.05 -5.23 -3.91
N VAL A 176 -22.09 -3.90 -3.77
CA VAL A 176 -22.32 -3.22 -2.47
C VAL A 176 -23.62 -3.70 -1.83
N SER A 177 -24.73 -3.71 -2.58
CA SER A 177 -26.04 -4.17 -2.08
C SER A 177 -26.02 -5.65 -1.66
N PHE A 178 -25.33 -6.50 -2.43
CA PHE A 178 -25.18 -7.90 -2.07
C PHE A 178 -24.39 -8.05 -0.77
N ALA A 179 -23.27 -7.33 -0.65
CA ALA A 179 -22.45 -7.32 0.56
C ALA A 179 -23.28 -6.86 1.77
N ALA A 180 -23.94 -5.70 1.67
CA ALA A 180 -24.76 -5.12 2.74
C ALA A 180 -25.87 -6.07 3.21
N LYS A 181 -26.51 -6.82 2.30
CA LYS A 181 -27.52 -7.83 2.66
C LYS A 181 -26.98 -8.96 3.57
N HIS A 182 -25.68 -9.24 3.50
CA HIS A 182 -25.07 -10.40 4.15
C HIS A 182 -24.10 -10.05 5.29
N ILE A 183 -23.92 -8.76 5.59
CA ILE A 183 -23.18 -8.26 6.75
C ILE A 183 -24.20 -7.89 7.84
N THR A 184 -24.05 -8.48 9.02
CA THR A 184 -24.88 -8.16 10.18
C THR A 184 -24.24 -7.09 11.05
N LEU A 185 -25.05 -6.32 11.79
CA LEU A 185 -24.52 -5.33 12.75
C LEU A 185 -23.60 -5.98 13.79
N ASN A 186 -23.90 -7.20 14.24
CA ASN A 186 -23.05 -7.93 15.19
C ASN A 186 -21.65 -8.20 14.64
N GLN A 187 -21.54 -8.56 13.35
CA GLN A 187 -20.24 -8.74 12.69
C GLN A 187 -19.46 -7.41 12.66
N ILE A 188 -20.13 -6.29 12.36
CA ILE A 188 -19.48 -4.98 12.31
C ILE A 188 -19.04 -4.52 13.69
N LYS A 189 -19.93 -4.60 14.69
CA LYS A 189 -19.61 -4.24 16.08
C LYS A 189 -18.41 -5.04 16.60
N GLY A 190 -18.35 -6.34 16.31
CA GLY A 190 -17.24 -7.20 16.69
C GLY A 190 -15.93 -6.89 15.94
N ALA A 191 -16.00 -6.58 14.64
CA ALA A 191 -14.80 -6.35 13.82
C ALA A 191 -14.21 -4.94 13.96
N PHE A 192 -15.05 -3.92 14.17
CA PHE A 192 -14.67 -2.50 14.11
C PHE A 192 -14.85 -1.75 15.44
N GLY A 193 -15.47 -2.38 16.44
CA GLY A 193 -15.71 -1.76 17.75
C GLY A 193 -16.80 -0.69 17.74
N PHE A 194 -17.69 -0.71 16.75
CA PHE A 194 -18.82 0.22 16.66
C PHE A 194 -19.87 -0.05 17.74
N ASN A 195 -20.62 0.98 18.09
CA ASN A 195 -21.73 0.95 19.05
C ASN A 195 -22.96 1.67 18.49
N ASP A 196 -24.05 1.71 19.25
CA ASP A 196 -25.34 2.25 18.78
C ASP A 196 -25.35 3.77 18.56
N SER A 197 -24.26 4.48 18.88
CA SER A 197 -24.09 5.90 18.56
C SER A 197 -23.46 6.13 17.17
N ASN A 198 -22.93 5.10 16.52
CA ASN A 198 -22.41 5.19 15.16
C ASN A 198 -23.56 5.38 14.16
N ASN A 199 -23.32 6.14 13.09
CA ASN A 199 -24.36 6.40 12.09
C ASN A 199 -24.52 5.22 11.11
N ILE A 200 -25.67 5.13 10.45
CA ILE A 200 -25.96 4.03 9.52
C ILE A 200 -24.98 3.96 8.35
N GLY A 201 -24.36 5.08 7.97
CA GLY A 201 -23.34 5.14 6.92
C GLY A 201 -22.07 4.41 7.33
N GLU A 202 -21.60 4.60 8.56
CA GLU A 202 -20.45 3.87 9.11
C GLU A 202 -20.71 2.36 9.15
N PHE A 203 -21.91 1.93 9.55
CA PHE A 203 -22.30 0.52 9.48
C PHE A 203 -22.45 0.00 8.04
N HIS A 204 -22.82 0.83 7.07
CA HIS A 204 -22.94 0.38 5.68
C HIS A 204 -21.58 0.29 4.98
N PHE A 205 -20.63 1.16 5.34
CA PHE A 205 -19.36 1.33 4.63
C PHE A 205 -18.52 0.05 4.43
N PRO A 206 -18.45 -0.93 5.36
CA PRO A 206 -17.78 -2.21 5.09
C PRO A 206 -18.26 -2.93 3.82
N ALA A 207 -19.53 -2.73 3.43
CA ALA A 207 -20.06 -3.23 2.16
C ALA A 207 -19.46 -2.48 0.95
N THR A 208 -19.34 -1.15 1.05
CA THR A 208 -18.68 -0.29 0.04
C THR A 208 -17.23 -0.71 -0.14
N GLN A 209 -16.44 -0.81 0.95
CA GLN A 209 -15.02 -1.21 0.92
C GLN A 209 -14.79 -2.63 0.38
N SER A 210 -15.78 -3.51 0.52
CA SER A 210 -15.71 -4.89 0.04
C SER A 210 -15.89 -5.00 -1.48
N ALA A 211 -16.72 -4.16 -2.08
CA ALA A 211 -17.10 -4.27 -3.50
C ALA A 211 -15.93 -4.20 -4.50
N PRO A 212 -14.89 -3.36 -4.31
CA PRO A 212 -13.73 -3.33 -5.21
C PRO A 212 -12.91 -4.63 -5.23
N SER A 213 -13.11 -5.52 -4.24
CA SER A 213 -12.45 -6.84 -4.19
C SER A 213 -13.00 -7.83 -5.23
N PHE A 214 -14.09 -7.48 -5.91
CA PHE A 214 -14.73 -8.32 -6.92
C PHE A 214 -14.63 -7.67 -8.31
N ALA A 215 -14.02 -8.36 -9.27
CA ALA A 215 -13.86 -7.86 -10.64
C ALA A 215 -15.18 -7.50 -11.33
N THR A 216 -16.31 -8.10 -10.91
CA THR A 216 -17.66 -7.77 -11.43
C THR A 216 -18.08 -6.33 -11.13
N SER A 217 -17.41 -5.65 -10.19
CA SER A 217 -17.58 -4.22 -9.91
C SER A 217 -17.06 -3.30 -11.03
N PHE A 218 -16.20 -3.82 -11.92
CA PHE A 218 -15.55 -3.03 -12.96
C PHE A 218 -15.73 -3.67 -14.35
N PRO A 219 -16.96 -3.71 -14.88
CA PRO A 219 -17.25 -4.36 -16.16
C PRO A 219 -16.54 -3.71 -17.35
N HIS A 220 -16.18 -2.43 -17.25
CA HIS A 220 -15.41 -1.72 -18.27
C HIS A 220 -13.92 -2.14 -18.31
N ILE A 221 -13.42 -2.79 -17.25
CA ILE A 221 -12.04 -3.29 -17.15
C ILE A 221 -12.00 -4.79 -17.46
N PHE A 222 -12.90 -5.56 -16.84
CA PHE A 222 -12.82 -7.02 -16.82
C PHE A 222 -13.89 -7.72 -17.68
N GLY A 223 -14.82 -6.97 -18.27
CA GLY A 223 -15.94 -7.50 -19.03
C GLY A 223 -17.11 -7.98 -18.17
N THR A 224 -18.06 -8.67 -18.79
CA THR A 224 -19.35 -9.06 -18.17
C THR A 224 -19.63 -10.57 -18.20
N ASP A 225 -18.65 -11.41 -18.56
CA ASP A 225 -18.80 -12.87 -18.57
C ASP A 225 -19.09 -13.40 -17.14
N ALA A 226 -20.33 -13.83 -16.92
CA ALA A 226 -20.85 -14.24 -15.62
C ALA A 226 -20.17 -15.50 -15.03
N LYS A 227 -19.37 -16.24 -15.81
CA LYS A 227 -18.61 -17.40 -15.33
C LYS A 227 -17.13 -17.08 -15.13
N ALA A 228 -16.56 -16.26 -16.01
CA ALA A 228 -15.13 -15.96 -15.99
C ALA A 228 -14.77 -14.81 -15.04
N VAL A 229 -15.54 -13.71 -15.03
CA VAL A 229 -15.21 -12.50 -14.25
C VAL A 229 -15.23 -12.76 -12.73
N PRO A 230 -16.21 -13.50 -12.17
CA PRO A 230 -16.18 -13.90 -10.74
C PRO A 230 -14.95 -14.69 -10.29
N ARG A 231 -14.20 -15.27 -11.24
CA ARG A 231 -13.00 -16.08 -10.97
C ARG A 231 -11.70 -15.30 -11.07
N ILE A 232 -11.74 -14.01 -11.41
CA ILE A 232 -10.55 -13.16 -11.46
C ILE A 232 -10.17 -12.83 -10.00
N LEU A 233 -8.96 -13.22 -9.60
CA LEU A 233 -8.48 -12.97 -8.24
C LEU A 233 -8.08 -11.51 -8.06
N CYS A 234 -8.29 -11.02 -6.85
CA CYS A 234 -7.84 -9.71 -6.39
C CYS A 234 -6.73 -9.91 -5.35
N LEU A 235 -5.63 -9.16 -5.47
CA LEU A 235 -4.62 -9.03 -4.42
C LEU A 235 -4.70 -7.63 -3.82
N ILE A 236 -4.78 -7.56 -2.50
CA ILE A 236 -4.95 -6.31 -1.75
C ILE A 236 -3.70 -6.02 -0.90
N PRO A 237 -2.82 -5.08 -1.34
CA PRO A 237 -1.76 -4.55 -0.51
C PRO A 237 -2.30 -3.46 0.41
N CYS A 238 -2.22 -3.69 1.71
CA CYS A 238 -2.69 -2.75 2.73
C CYS A 238 -1.87 -2.84 4.00
N ALA A 239 -2.00 -1.84 4.87
CA ALA A 239 -1.52 -1.99 6.24
C ALA A 239 -2.46 -2.93 7.02
N ILE A 240 -1.92 -3.58 8.05
CA ILE A 240 -2.63 -4.64 8.78
C ILE A 240 -3.92 -4.17 9.49
N ASP A 241 -4.08 -2.87 9.76
CA ASP A 241 -5.32 -2.29 10.32
C ASP A 241 -6.53 -2.45 9.40
N GLN A 242 -6.33 -2.66 8.10
CA GLN A 242 -7.41 -2.82 7.12
C GLN A 242 -7.92 -4.26 7.01
N ASP A 243 -7.22 -5.25 7.56
CA ASP A 243 -7.60 -6.67 7.48
C ASP A 243 -9.03 -6.97 7.98
N PRO A 244 -9.58 -6.30 9.03
CA PRO A 244 -10.97 -6.50 9.45
C PRO A 244 -12.00 -6.30 8.32
N TYR A 245 -11.82 -5.31 7.43
CA TYR A 245 -12.69 -5.14 6.25
C TYR A 245 -12.66 -6.35 5.34
N PHE A 246 -11.46 -6.86 5.08
CA PHE A 246 -11.28 -7.91 4.09
C PHE A 246 -11.53 -9.31 4.64
N ARG A 247 -11.47 -9.50 5.97
CA ARG A 247 -12.04 -10.69 6.62
C ARG A 247 -13.54 -10.80 6.35
N VAL A 248 -14.28 -9.71 6.58
CA VAL A 248 -15.72 -9.65 6.25
C VAL A 248 -15.94 -9.85 4.74
N CYS A 249 -15.13 -9.21 3.89
CA CYS A 249 -15.19 -9.38 2.44
C CYS A 249 -15.00 -10.83 1.99
N ARG A 250 -14.07 -11.57 2.60
CA ARG A 250 -13.79 -12.99 2.27
C ARG A 250 -14.96 -13.89 2.61
N ASP A 251 -15.71 -13.62 3.68
CA ASP A 251 -16.93 -14.37 4.02
C ASP A 251 -18.05 -14.06 3.00
N ILE A 252 -18.13 -12.82 2.51
CA ILE A 252 -19.08 -12.41 1.47
C ILE A 252 -18.75 -13.09 0.13
N ALA A 253 -17.47 -13.19 -0.22
CA ALA A 253 -17.01 -13.84 -1.44
C ALA A 253 -17.54 -15.29 -1.54
N GLU A 254 -17.52 -16.04 -0.43
CA GLU A 254 -18.09 -17.39 -0.38
C GLU A 254 -19.58 -17.41 -0.68
N LYS A 255 -20.34 -16.49 -0.07
CA LYS A 255 -21.80 -16.34 -0.30
C LYS A 255 -22.11 -15.96 -1.75
N MET A 256 -21.26 -15.15 -2.37
CA MET A 256 -21.34 -14.80 -3.81
C MET A 256 -20.90 -15.93 -4.73
N LYS A 257 -20.22 -16.97 -4.21
CA LYS A 257 -19.51 -18.00 -4.99
C LYS A 257 -18.42 -17.39 -5.87
N TYR A 258 -17.77 -16.35 -5.38
CA TYR A 258 -16.66 -15.64 -6.01
C TYR A 258 -15.33 -16.10 -5.42
N GLU A 259 -14.23 -15.78 -6.08
CA GLU A 259 -12.91 -16.00 -5.49
C GLU A 259 -12.68 -15.04 -4.32
N LYS A 260 -12.09 -15.55 -3.25
CA LYS A 260 -11.72 -14.74 -2.08
C LYS A 260 -10.57 -13.80 -2.45
N PRO A 261 -10.59 -12.51 -2.05
CA PRO A 261 -9.43 -11.66 -2.22
C PRO A 261 -8.25 -12.19 -1.41
N CYS A 262 -7.07 -12.14 -2.02
CA CYS A 262 -5.79 -12.39 -1.39
C CYS A 262 -5.28 -11.08 -0.76
N LEU A 263 -4.49 -11.17 0.30
CA LEU A 263 -3.99 -10.00 1.01
C LEU A 263 -2.49 -10.07 1.24
N ILE A 264 -1.87 -8.90 1.33
CA ILE A 264 -0.47 -8.74 1.75
C ILE A 264 -0.38 -7.52 2.67
N HIS A 265 0.03 -7.74 3.91
CA HIS A 265 -0.05 -6.77 5.00
C HIS A 265 1.30 -6.14 5.32
N SER A 266 1.32 -4.82 5.43
CA SER A 266 2.46 -4.08 5.97
C SER A 266 2.25 -3.64 7.42
N ARG A 267 3.37 -3.40 8.10
CA ARG A 267 3.44 -2.61 9.33
C ARG A 267 3.20 -1.12 9.04
N PHE A 268 3.00 -0.35 10.10
CA PHE A 268 2.94 1.10 10.02
C PHE A 268 4.34 1.72 10.01
N LEU A 269 4.49 2.81 9.27
CA LEU A 269 5.60 3.73 9.50
C LEU A 269 5.29 4.52 10.80
N PRO A 270 6.19 4.51 11.81
CA PRO A 270 5.90 5.11 13.11
C PRO A 270 5.77 6.63 13.02
N ALA A 271 5.04 7.20 13.97
CA ALA A 271 5.03 8.65 14.18
C ALA A 271 6.42 9.15 14.61
N LEU A 272 6.68 10.44 14.42
CA LEU A 272 7.96 11.05 14.80
C LEU A 272 8.25 10.87 16.30
N GLN A 273 7.22 10.92 17.16
CA GLN A 273 7.37 10.83 18.62
C GLN A 273 7.78 9.44 19.14
N GLY A 274 7.72 8.38 18.31
CA GLY A 274 8.12 7.04 18.73
C GLY A 274 7.16 5.94 18.30
N GLU A 275 7.50 4.71 18.70
CA GLU A 275 6.70 3.52 18.41
C GLU A 275 5.40 3.47 19.23
N GLY A 276 4.39 2.78 18.70
CA GLY A 276 3.09 2.60 19.36
C GLY A 276 2.02 3.62 18.96
N THR A 277 2.35 4.62 18.13
CA THR A 277 1.37 5.51 17.48
C THR A 277 1.63 5.62 15.97
N LYS A 278 0.54 5.81 15.21
CA LYS A 278 0.56 6.06 13.76
C LYS A 278 0.64 7.57 13.52
N MET A 279 1.31 7.98 12.43
CA MET A 279 1.25 9.36 11.96
C MET A 279 -0.19 9.82 11.75
N SER A 280 -0.48 11.05 12.16
CA SER A 280 -1.76 11.70 11.91
C SER A 280 -1.59 12.97 11.12
N ALA A 281 -2.39 13.12 10.06
CA ALA A 281 -2.46 14.37 9.31
C ALA A 281 -2.97 15.56 10.16
N SER A 282 -3.65 15.29 11.28
CA SER A 282 -4.13 16.33 12.20
C SER A 282 -3.07 16.84 13.19
N VAL A 283 -1.89 16.21 13.27
CA VAL A 283 -0.82 16.58 14.20
C VAL A 283 0.47 16.84 13.42
N ASP A 284 0.73 18.12 13.11
CA ASP A 284 1.86 18.50 12.24
C ASP A 284 3.22 18.02 12.73
N SER A 285 3.42 18.02 14.05
CA SER A 285 4.66 17.54 14.67
C SER A 285 4.83 16.03 14.61
N SER A 286 3.78 15.26 14.25
CA SER A 286 3.82 13.79 14.24
C SER A 286 4.30 13.20 12.92
N ALA A 287 4.25 13.97 11.83
CA ALA A 287 4.41 13.44 10.49
C ALA A 287 5.29 14.32 9.58
N ILE A 288 5.93 13.68 8.62
CA ILE A 288 6.57 14.35 7.48
C ILE A 288 5.59 14.36 6.31
N PHE A 289 5.10 15.54 5.94
CA PHE A 289 4.17 15.69 4.82
C PHE A 289 4.90 15.65 3.47
N LEU A 290 4.22 15.19 2.43
CA LEU A 290 4.76 15.21 1.07
C LEU A 290 4.89 16.64 0.49
N THR A 291 4.27 17.62 1.16
CA THR A 291 4.40 19.05 0.88
C THR A 291 5.43 19.76 1.76
N ASP A 292 6.06 19.07 2.72
CA ASP A 292 7.07 19.69 3.56
C ASP A 292 8.27 20.15 2.72
N THR A 293 8.78 21.35 3.02
CA THR A 293 10.04 21.84 2.42
C THR A 293 11.23 21.08 3.00
N ALA A 294 12.37 21.09 2.30
CA ALA A 294 13.60 20.48 2.79
C ALA A 294 13.97 20.95 4.21
N ASN A 295 13.78 22.25 4.51
CA ASN A 295 14.02 22.80 5.84
C ASN A 295 12.99 22.33 6.89
N ALA A 296 11.72 22.17 6.51
CA ALA A 296 10.70 21.63 7.40
C ALA A 296 11.01 20.18 7.78
N ILE A 297 11.37 19.34 6.81
CA ILE A 297 11.80 17.94 7.03
C ILE A 297 12.97 17.89 8.03
N LYS A 298 14.03 18.67 7.76
CA LYS A 298 15.20 18.77 8.66
C LYS A 298 14.80 19.18 10.08
N LYS A 299 13.95 20.20 10.22
CA LYS A 299 13.50 20.70 11.52
C LYS A 299 12.66 19.65 12.27
N LYS A 300 11.76 18.95 11.58
CA LYS A 300 10.89 17.93 12.17
C LYS A 300 11.69 16.72 12.63
N ILE A 301 12.60 16.20 11.82
CA ILE A 301 13.48 15.07 12.21
C ILE A 301 14.37 15.45 13.41
N ASN A 302 15.00 16.64 13.37
CA ASN A 302 15.87 17.04 14.46
C ASN A 302 15.12 17.24 15.79
N ARG A 303 13.94 17.87 15.76
CA ARG A 303 13.21 18.27 16.97
C ARG A 303 12.25 17.22 17.51
N PHE A 304 11.59 16.46 16.64
CA PHE A 304 10.47 15.60 17.03
C PHE A 304 10.74 14.11 16.85
N ALA A 305 11.69 13.71 15.99
CA ALA A 305 12.02 12.30 15.84
C ALA A 305 12.68 11.78 17.11
N PHE A 306 12.01 10.83 17.75
CA PHE A 306 12.51 10.12 18.92
C PHE A 306 13.83 9.40 18.59
N SER A 307 14.78 9.52 19.51
CA SER A 307 16.12 8.95 19.39
C SER A 307 16.24 7.74 20.30
N GLY A 308 16.79 6.65 19.78
CA GLY A 308 17.24 5.51 20.57
C GLY A 308 18.66 5.66 21.14
N GLY A 309 19.35 6.76 20.82
CA GLY A 309 20.67 7.10 21.34
C GLY A 309 20.65 7.66 22.77
N GLN A 310 21.84 7.86 23.33
CA GLN A 310 22.04 8.32 24.72
C GLN A 310 21.97 9.84 24.88
N ASP A 311 21.75 10.31 26.11
CA ASP A 311 21.65 11.74 26.44
C ASP A 311 22.96 12.52 26.20
N THR A 312 24.11 11.86 26.30
CA THR A 312 25.44 12.50 26.13
C THR A 312 26.30 11.74 25.14
N ALA A 313 27.27 12.43 24.55
CA ALA A 313 28.15 11.84 23.54
C ALA A 313 29.07 10.77 24.13
N GLU A 314 29.48 10.93 25.39
CA GLU A 314 30.29 9.95 26.13
C GLU A 314 29.51 8.66 26.31
N LYS A 315 28.26 8.76 26.81
CA LYS A 315 27.38 7.59 26.97
C LYS A 315 27.08 6.93 25.63
N GLN A 316 26.87 7.70 24.56
CA GLN A 316 26.63 7.14 23.23
C GLN A 316 27.81 6.29 22.77
N ARG A 317 29.05 6.74 22.97
CA ARG A 317 30.25 5.96 22.61
C ARG A 317 30.45 4.73 23.48
N GLU A 318 30.02 4.78 24.74
CA GLU A 318 30.17 3.66 25.68
C GLU A 318 29.07 2.60 25.53
N LEU A 319 27.82 3.03 25.39
CA LEU A 319 26.64 2.17 25.45
C LEU A 319 25.96 1.94 24.10
N GLY A 320 26.30 2.74 23.09
CA GLY A 320 25.65 2.71 21.79
C GLY A 320 24.20 3.21 21.79
N GLY A 321 23.61 3.21 20.60
CA GLY A 321 22.21 3.55 20.36
C GLY A 321 21.33 2.32 20.11
N ARG A 322 20.04 2.48 20.35
CA ARG A 322 19.02 1.42 20.20
C ARG A 322 18.22 1.56 18.92
N THR A 323 18.58 0.79 17.89
CA THR A 323 17.90 0.84 16.57
C THR A 323 16.48 0.29 16.61
N ASP A 324 16.15 -0.53 17.62
CA ASP A 324 14.82 -1.10 17.82
C ASP A 324 13.76 -0.05 18.16
N VAL A 325 14.14 1.11 18.67
CA VAL A 325 13.23 2.22 19.02
C VAL A 325 13.56 3.54 18.32
N ASP A 326 14.70 3.65 17.64
CA ASP A 326 15.15 4.88 16.98
C ASP A 326 14.34 5.20 15.71
N VAL A 327 13.54 6.27 15.75
CA VAL A 327 12.66 6.64 14.63
C VAL A 327 13.43 6.97 13.34
N PRO A 328 14.54 7.73 13.36
CA PRO A 328 15.38 7.94 12.18
C PRO A 328 15.84 6.62 11.53
N TYR A 329 16.34 5.66 12.33
CA TYR A 329 16.70 4.33 11.83
C TYR A 329 15.49 3.61 11.22
N LYS A 330 14.33 3.63 11.90
CA LYS A 330 13.11 3.03 11.36
C LYS A 330 12.76 3.62 10.02
N TYR A 331 12.82 4.94 9.84
CA TYR A 331 12.54 5.58 8.55
C TYR A 331 13.54 5.14 7.48
N LEU A 332 14.83 5.00 7.81
CA LEU A 332 15.83 4.47 6.87
C LEU A 332 15.49 3.04 6.40
N THR A 333 14.90 2.19 7.25
CA THR A 333 14.45 0.86 6.80
C THR A 333 13.41 0.91 5.68
N PHE A 334 12.66 2.01 5.55
CA PHE A 334 11.68 2.23 4.48
C PHE A 334 12.29 2.97 3.28
N PHE A 335 13.10 4.01 3.50
CA PHE A 335 13.49 4.95 2.44
C PHE A 335 14.90 4.74 1.88
N LEU A 336 15.82 4.14 2.63
CA LEU A 336 17.17 3.84 2.13
C LEU A 336 17.13 2.58 1.27
N GLU A 337 17.55 2.63 0.01
CA GLU A 337 17.47 1.48 -0.91
C GLU A 337 18.52 0.39 -0.63
N ASP A 338 19.72 0.76 -0.19
CA ASP A 338 20.86 -0.13 -0.03
C ASP A 338 20.77 -0.93 1.30
N ASP A 339 20.80 -2.27 1.19
CA ASP A 339 20.71 -3.17 2.35
C ASP A 339 22.03 -3.22 3.13
N ASP A 340 23.18 -3.09 2.46
CA ASP A 340 24.51 -3.15 3.07
C ASP A 340 24.81 -1.85 3.83
N GLU A 341 24.43 -0.70 3.26
CA GLU A 341 24.52 0.60 3.94
C GLU A 341 23.61 0.65 5.17
N LEU A 342 22.38 0.14 5.07
CA LEU A 342 21.47 0.04 6.21
C LEU A 342 22.07 -0.83 7.34
N ALA A 343 22.66 -1.98 6.98
CA ALA A 343 23.30 -2.88 7.93
C ALA A 343 24.51 -2.21 8.62
N LYS A 344 25.33 -1.47 7.85
CA LYS A 344 26.46 -0.71 8.38
C LYS A 344 26.00 0.40 9.34
N ILE A 345 24.97 1.17 8.99
CA ILE A 345 24.39 2.21 9.86
C ILE A 345 23.92 1.58 11.17
N LYS A 346 23.24 0.43 11.10
CA LYS A 346 22.78 -0.31 12.28
C LYS A 346 23.95 -0.64 13.20
N GLU A 347 24.98 -1.29 12.65
CA GLU A 347 26.15 -1.74 13.39
C GLU A 347 26.90 -0.57 14.05
N GLN A 348 27.16 0.50 13.29
CA GLN A 348 27.89 1.67 13.79
C GLN A 348 27.10 2.41 14.89
N TYR A 349 25.78 2.51 14.76
CA TYR A 349 24.95 3.17 15.76
C TYR A 349 24.84 2.34 17.04
N GLU A 350 24.67 1.02 16.93
CA GLU A 350 24.60 0.11 18.09
C GLU A 350 25.94 0.00 18.83
N LYS A 351 27.06 0.19 18.14
CA LYS A 351 28.41 0.23 18.76
C LYS A 351 28.79 1.59 19.34
N GLY A 352 27.99 2.64 19.10
CA GLY A 352 28.32 3.99 19.55
C GLY A 352 29.37 4.72 18.68
N GLU A 353 29.75 4.13 17.55
CA GLU A 353 30.65 4.75 16.57
C GLU A 353 29.94 5.89 15.81
N MET A 354 28.64 5.74 15.58
CA MET A 354 27.79 6.76 14.98
C MET A 354 26.95 7.48 16.04
N MET A 355 26.92 8.82 15.94
CA MET A 355 26.15 9.69 16.82
C MET A 355 24.70 9.84 16.31
N THR A 356 23.77 10.14 17.21
CA THR A 356 22.36 10.42 16.86
C THR A 356 22.21 11.55 15.83
N GLY A 357 23.08 12.57 15.88
CA GLY A 357 23.08 13.64 14.88
C GLY A 357 23.42 13.16 13.48
N GLU A 358 24.29 12.16 13.35
CA GLU A 358 24.73 11.61 12.07
C GLU A 358 23.65 10.74 11.44
N ILE A 359 23.04 9.82 12.19
CA ILE A 359 21.92 9.01 11.67
C ILE A 359 20.71 9.88 11.29
N LYS A 360 20.42 10.93 12.07
CA LYS A 360 19.40 11.94 11.70
C LYS A 360 19.75 12.64 10.40
N ALA A 361 21.02 13.00 10.18
CA ALA A 361 21.45 13.65 8.95
C ALA A 361 21.27 12.75 7.72
N ILE A 362 21.57 11.45 7.82
CA ILE A 362 21.33 10.46 6.76
C ILE A 362 19.82 10.36 6.48
N CYS A 363 19.00 10.18 7.53
CA CYS A 363 17.55 10.12 7.41
C CYS A 363 16.96 11.38 6.74
N ILE A 364 17.44 12.57 7.12
CA ILE A 364 17.04 13.85 6.52
C ILE A 364 17.37 13.87 5.03
N LYS A 365 18.57 13.43 4.63
CA LYS A 365 18.98 13.41 3.23
C LYS A 365 18.06 12.51 2.39
N GLU A 366 17.81 11.28 2.84
CA GLU A 366 16.94 10.33 2.14
C GLU A 366 15.50 10.86 2.01
N LEU A 367 14.96 11.44 3.08
CA LEU A 367 13.60 12.02 3.04
C LEU A 367 13.52 13.27 2.18
N GLN A 368 14.55 14.13 2.19
CA GLN A 368 14.60 15.31 1.33
C GLN A 368 14.64 14.92 -0.14
N GLN A 369 15.44 13.90 -0.50
CA GLN A 369 15.50 13.37 -1.85
C GLN A 369 14.14 12.78 -2.26
N TYR A 370 13.57 11.90 -1.43
CA TYR A 370 12.28 11.25 -1.69
C TYR A 370 11.15 12.27 -1.89
N VAL A 371 11.01 13.22 -0.96
CA VAL A 371 9.96 14.26 -1.03
C VAL A 371 10.21 15.22 -2.18
N GLY A 372 11.46 15.60 -2.45
CA GLY A 372 11.82 16.45 -3.59
C GLY A 372 11.43 15.81 -4.92
N ASP A 373 11.81 14.56 -5.14
CA ASP A 373 11.48 13.82 -6.35
C ASP A 373 9.96 13.62 -6.52
N PHE A 374 9.26 13.37 -5.42
CA PHE A 374 7.80 13.32 -5.40
C PHE A 374 7.18 14.65 -5.83
N GLN A 375 7.65 15.78 -5.28
CA GLN A 375 7.13 17.10 -5.60
C GLN A 375 7.34 17.46 -7.07
N GLU A 376 8.48 17.09 -7.67
CA GLU A 376 8.75 17.27 -9.09
C GLU A 376 7.82 16.44 -9.99
N ARG A 377 7.46 15.21 -9.58
CA ARG A 377 6.45 14.42 -10.29
C ARG A 377 5.05 15.02 -10.12
N ARG A 378 4.69 15.44 -8.91
CA ARG A 378 3.37 16.02 -8.61
C ARG A 378 3.08 17.28 -9.41
N LYS A 379 4.09 18.13 -9.64
CA LYS A 379 3.97 19.33 -10.49
C LYS A 379 3.54 19.02 -11.94
N LYS A 380 3.79 17.79 -12.43
CA LYS A 380 3.44 17.35 -13.79
C LYS A 380 2.05 16.73 -13.88
N VAL A 381 1.34 16.57 -12.76
CA VAL A 381 0.00 15.99 -12.72
C VAL A 381 -1.02 17.09 -13.02
N SER A 382 -1.42 17.18 -14.29
CA SER A 382 -2.49 18.08 -14.72
C SER A 382 -3.88 17.47 -14.52
N GLU A 383 -4.93 18.28 -14.67
CA GLU A 383 -6.31 17.78 -14.61
C GLU A 383 -6.62 16.77 -15.72
N GLU A 384 -5.98 16.88 -16.90
CA GLU A 384 -6.10 15.89 -17.97
C GLU A 384 -5.50 14.55 -17.55
N VAL A 385 -4.37 14.57 -16.84
CA VAL A 385 -3.77 13.34 -16.29
C VAL A 385 -4.73 12.74 -15.26
N VAL A 386 -5.23 13.54 -14.32
CA VAL A 386 -6.22 13.07 -13.32
C VAL A 386 -7.44 12.47 -14.02
N HIS A 387 -7.99 13.14 -15.02
CA HIS A 387 -9.13 12.67 -15.80
C HIS A 387 -8.85 11.31 -16.46
N ASP A 388 -7.66 11.11 -17.03
CA ASP A 388 -7.28 9.85 -17.66
C ASP A 388 -7.28 8.68 -16.65
N PHE A 389 -6.82 8.89 -15.42
CA PHE A 389 -6.88 7.88 -14.34
C PHE A 389 -8.30 7.60 -13.84
N PHE A 390 -9.22 8.56 -13.94
CA PHE A 390 -10.64 8.43 -13.53
C PHE A 390 -11.54 7.97 -14.67
N SER A 391 -11.02 7.89 -15.89
CA SER A 391 -11.80 7.48 -17.06
C SER A 391 -12.18 5.99 -16.97
N ARG A 392 -13.43 5.67 -17.28
CA ARG A 392 -13.94 4.29 -17.30
C ARG A 392 -13.50 3.57 -18.57
N LYS A 393 -12.18 3.39 -18.73
CA LYS A 393 -11.53 2.74 -19.87
C LYS A 393 -11.08 1.31 -19.54
N GLY A 394 -10.86 0.49 -20.57
CA GLY A 394 -10.19 -0.79 -20.40
C GLY A 394 -8.75 -0.61 -19.92
N LEU A 395 -8.27 -1.54 -19.11
CA LEU A 395 -6.87 -1.58 -18.64
C LEU A 395 -6.12 -2.75 -19.25
N LEU A 396 -4.79 -2.75 -19.12
CA LEU A 396 -3.93 -3.82 -19.62
C LEU A 396 -3.51 -4.80 -18.52
N PHE A 397 -3.46 -6.09 -18.87
CA PHE A 397 -2.79 -7.16 -18.14
C PHE A 397 -1.75 -7.75 -19.08
N ARG A 398 -0.46 -7.69 -18.73
CA ARG A 398 0.65 -8.19 -19.58
C ARG A 398 0.61 -7.66 -21.01
N GLY A 399 0.30 -6.37 -21.15
CA GLY A 399 0.21 -5.68 -22.45
C GLY A 399 -1.05 -5.96 -23.28
N VAL A 400 -1.95 -6.85 -22.84
CA VAL A 400 -3.23 -7.12 -23.53
C VAL A 400 -4.43 -6.60 -22.74
N PRO A 401 -5.58 -6.29 -23.39
CA PRO A 401 -6.78 -5.85 -22.69
C PRO A 401 -7.23 -6.81 -21.59
N ALA A 402 -7.54 -6.27 -20.40
CA ALA A 402 -7.84 -7.05 -19.20
C ALA A 402 -9.17 -7.83 -19.27
N ASP A 403 -10.05 -7.50 -20.22
CA ASP A 403 -11.31 -8.21 -20.49
C ASP A 403 -11.10 -9.45 -21.37
N GLN A 404 -9.99 -9.56 -22.09
CA GLN A 404 -9.65 -10.73 -22.92
C GLN A 404 -9.19 -11.93 -22.08
N LYS A 405 -9.66 -13.13 -22.44
CA LYS A 405 -9.18 -14.38 -21.82
C LYS A 405 -7.70 -14.57 -22.13
N THR A 406 -6.93 -15.00 -21.14
CA THR A 406 -5.48 -15.04 -21.20
C THR A 406 -4.94 -15.88 -22.36
N VAL A 407 -4.03 -15.28 -23.11
CA VAL A 407 -3.23 -15.95 -24.14
C VAL A 407 -2.19 -16.80 -23.42
N LYS A 408 -2.03 -18.07 -23.82
CA LYS A 408 -1.00 -18.96 -23.28
C LYS A 408 0.36 -18.25 -23.39
N ALA A 409 1.11 -18.21 -22.29
CA ALA A 409 2.49 -17.73 -22.31
C ALA A 409 3.33 -18.66 -23.21
N GLY A 410 3.71 -18.17 -24.39
CA GLY A 410 4.58 -18.88 -25.33
C GLY A 410 4.85 -18.09 -26.61
N ALA A 411 6.13 -17.72 -26.79
CA ALA A 411 6.77 -17.14 -27.98
C ALA A 411 6.53 -15.65 -28.28
N GLY A 412 7.58 -14.84 -28.11
CA GLY A 412 7.60 -13.44 -28.53
C GLY A 412 8.79 -12.59 -28.10
N THR A 413 9.96 -13.16 -27.78
CA THR A 413 11.21 -12.40 -27.88
C THR A 413 11.72 -12.54 -29.31
N ASP A 414 11.19 -11.73 -30.21
CA ASP A 414 11.72 -11.62 -31.56
C ASP A 414 13.08 -10.89 -31.48
N LYS A 415 14.15 -11.70 -31.37
CA LYS A 415 15.50 -11.28 -31.72
C LYS A 415 15.51 -11.01 -33.22
N SER A 416 15.25 -9.76 -33.62
CA SER A 416 15.64 -9.31 -34.96
C SER A 416 17.16 -9.37 -35.05
N THR A 417 17.65 -10.45 -35.67
CA THR A 417 19.04 -10.58 -36.08
C THR A 417 19.22 -9.70 -37.30
N ALA A 418 20.04 -8.67 -37.14
CA ALA A 418 20.59 -7.90 -38.24
C ALA A 418 21.31 -8.88 -39.19
N LYS A 419 20.73 -9.10 -40.38
CA LYS A 419 21.45 -9.73 -41.49
C LYS A 419 22.29 -8.65 -42.16
N GLU A 420 23.59 -8.69 -41.90
CA GLU A 420 24.61 -8.03 -42.71
C GLU A 420 24.54 -8.58 -44.15
N ASN A 421 24.34 -7.69 -45.11
CA ASN A 421 24.48 -7.98 -46.53
C ASN A 421 25.97 -7.95 -46.90
N GLY A 422 26.58 -9.12 -47.07
CA GLY A 422 27.86 -9.31 -47.79
C GLY A 422 27.63 -9.51 -49.30
N PRO A 423 28.62 -9.20 -50.16
CA PRO A 423 28.39 -8.84 -51.55
C PRO A 423 28.15 -10.05 -52.47
N LYS A 424 27.25 -9.87 -53.44
CA LYS A 424 26.99 -10.81 -54.54
C LYS A 424 28.24 -10.98 -55.41
N LYS A 425 28.73 -12.22 -55.51
CA LYS A 425 29.65 -12.64 -56.59
C LYS A 425 28.83 -12.98 -57.84
N GLU A 426 29.18 -12.34 -58.94
CA GLU A 426 28.81 -12.70 -60.31
C GLU A 426 29.28 -14.12 -60.64
N ILE A 427 28.44 -14.86 -61.37
CA ILE A 427 28.88 -15.97 -62.22
C ILE A 427 28.14 -15.84 -63.56
N PRO A 428 28.84 -15.85 -64.70
CA PRO A 428 28.25 -15.62 -66.01
C PRO A 428 27.88 -16.92 -66.75
N LEU A 429 27.00 -16.73 -67.76
CA LEU A 429 26.83 -17.49 -69.01
C LEU A 429 26.25 -18.91 -68.95
N ARG A 430 25.03 -19.06 -69.49
CA ARG A 430 24.82 -19.34 -70.92
C ARG A 430 23.45 -18.84 -71.39
#